data_AF-A0A356ANU5-F1
#
_entry.id   AF-A0A356ANU5-F1
#
_cell.length_a   1.000
_cell.length_b   1.000
_cell.length_c   1.000
_cell.angle_alpha   90.00
_cell.angle_beta   90.00
_cell.angle_gamma   90.00
#
_symmetry.space_group_name_H-M   'P 1'
#
loop_
_entity.id
_entity.type
_entity.pdbx_description
1 polymer ?
#
loop_
_entity_poly.entity_id
_entity_poly.type
_entity_poly.pdbx_seq_one_letter_code
_entity_poly.pdbx_strand_id
1 'polypeptide(L)' 'GLIAVACGTSAKDTLSVASLTDSSACVSLQRNVRTVTGEVLEPRDISIELCRQLGPYSLLATCAVFLLAGVPSDDGYRF' A
#
# COMPACT_ATOMS: atom_id res chain seq x y z
N GLY A 1 19.87 3.98 8.36
CA GLY A 1 18.51 4.36 8.77
C GLY A 1 17.62 3.14 8.73
N LEU A 2 16.56 3.09 9.53
CA LEU A 2 15.56 2.03 9.45
C LEU A 2 14.65 2.28 8.24
N ILE A 3 14.27 1.23 7.51
CA ILE A 3 13.34 1.34 6.38
C ILE A 3 11.95 1.61 6.96
N ALA A 4 11.34 2.74 6.58
CA ALA A 4 10.00 3.10 7.05
C ALA A 4 8.93 2.19 6.42
N VAL A 5 9.01 1.99 5.09
CA VAL A 5 8.12 1.10 4.33
C VAL A 5 8.92 0.38 3.25
N ALA A 6 9.04 -0.94 3.36
CA ALA A 6 9.58 -1.77 2.28
C ALA A 6 8.44 -2.11 1.29
N CYS A 7 8.67 -1.90 0.00
CA CYS A 7 7.73 -2.24 -1.07
C CYS A 7 8.32 -3.37 -1.89
N GLY A 8 7.63 -4.51 -1.96
CA GLY A 8 8.07 -5.62 -2.78
C GLY A 8 6.98 -6.65 -3.03
N THR A 9 7.35 -7.85 -3.44
CA THR A 9 6.40 -8.93 -3.72
C THR A 9 6.41 -10.01 -2.63
N SER A 10 7.17 -9.82 -1.55
CA SER A 10 7.25 -10.75 -0.45
C SER A 10 6.41 -10.30 0.73
N ALA A 11 5.84 -11.25 1.48
CA ALA A 11 5.23 -10.98 2.79
C ALA A 11 6.25 -10.44 3.82
N LYS A 12 7.56 -10.52 3.52
CA LYS A 12 8.63 -9.90 4.32
C LYS A 12 8.75 -8.39 4.09
N ASP A 13 8.07 -7.83 3.10
CA ASP A 13 8.03 -6.39 2.86
C ASP A 13 6.98 -5.73 3.78
N THR A 14 6.91 -4.40 3.81
CA THR A 14 5.86 -3.70 4.57
C THR A 14 4.58 -3.68 3.77
N LEU A 15 4.69 -3.45 2.46
CA LEU A 15 3.61 -3.57 1.49
C LEU A 15 3.99 -4.59 0.42
N SER A 16 3.01 -5.40 0.04
CA SER A 16 3.14 -6.35 -1.05
C SER A 16 1.93 -6.39 -1.96
N VAL A 17 2.14 -6.75 -3.22
CA VAL A 17 1.04 -6.99 -4.16
C VAL A 17 0.39 -8.34 -3.85
N ALA A 18 -0.87 -8.34 -3.43
CA ALA A 18 -1.67 -9.55 -3.26
C ALA A 18 -2.33 -9.98 -4.58
N SER A 19 -2.79 -9.02 -5.38
CA SER A 19 -3.28 -9.24 -6.73
C SER A 19 -3.07 -7.99 -7.60
N LEU A 20 -2.91 -8.18 -8.91
CA LEU A 20 -2.76 -7.11 -9.87
C LEU A 20 -3.40 -7.53 -11.20
N THR A 21 -4.30 -6.69 -11.69
CA THR A 21 -4.93 -6.77 -13.02
C THR A 21 -4.70 -5.45 -13.75
N ASP A 22 -5.22 -5.31 -14.96
CA ASP A 22 -5.06 -4.08 -15.74
C ASP A 22 -5.84 -2.89 -15.18
N SER A 23 -6.92 -3.14 -14.43
CA SER A 23 -7.83 -2.10 -13.91
C SER A 23 -8.02 -2.12 -12.40
N SER A 24 -7.45 -3.09 -11.69
CA SER A 24 -7.53 -3.16 -10.23
C SER A 24 -6.34 -3.89 -9.62
N ALA A 25 -6.07 -3.61 -8.35
CA ALA A 25 -5.08 -4.30 -7.57
C ALA A 25 -5.53 -4.48 -6.12
N CYS A 26 -4.92 -5.44 -5.43
CA CYS A 26 -5.00 -5.57 -3.99
C CYS A 26 -3.58 -5.48 -3.41
N VAL A 27 -3.40 -4.60 -2.43
CA VAL A 27 -2.13 -4.41 -1.74
C VAL A 27 -2.29 -4.79 -0.27
N SER A 28 -1.43 -5.69 0.19
CA SER A 28 -1.39 -6.10 1.60
C SER A 28 -0.41 -5.25 2.39
N LEU A 29 -0.89 -4.64 3.47
CA LEU A 29 -0.06 -4.13 4.56
C LEU A 29 0.28 -5.28 5.49
N GLN A 30 1.54 -5.70 5.50
CA GLN A 30 1.99 -6.91 6.19
C GLN A 30 2.29 -6.71 7.68
N ARG A 31 2.53 -5.47 8.10
CA ARG A 31 2.90 -5.12 9.49
C ARG A 31 2.39 -3.73 9.84
N ASN A 32 2.33 -3.43 11.14
CA ASN A 32 1.93 -2.12 11.61
C ASN A 32 2.81 -1.01 11.03
N VAL A 33 2.18 0.07 10.55
CA VAL A 33 2.87 1.28 10.07
C VAL A 33 2.38 2.48 10.86
N ARG A 34 3.30 3.28 11.37
CA ARG A 34 2.98 4.57 11.97
C ARG A 34 2.97 5.65 10.91
N THR A 35 1.86 6.36 10.76
CA THR A 35 1.71 7.48 9.82
C THR A 35 2.49 8.71 10.30
N VAL A 36 2.61 9.72 9.44
CA VAL A 36 3.21 11.02 9.82
C VAL A 36 2.34 11.79 10.83
N THR A 37 1.04 11.46 10.93
CA THR A 37 0.12 12.02 11.92
C THR A 37 0.20 11.31 13.27
N GLY A 38 0.98 10.23 13.37
CA GLY A 38 1.21 9.46 14.59
C GLY A 38 0.24 8.30 14.80
N GLU A 39 -0.76 8.15 13.93
CA GLU A 39 -1.69 7.01 13.91
C GLU A 39 -0.96 5.71 13.57
N VAL A 40 -1.42 4.59 14.10
CA VAL A 40 -0.90 3.26 13.77
C VAL A 40 -1.91 2.52 12.92
N LEU A 41 -1.52 2.23 11.68
CA LEU A 41 -2.29 1.41 10.76
C LEU A 41 -1.95 -0.07 10.99
N GLU A 42 -2.96 -0.89 11.22
CA GLU A 42 -2.82 -2.34 11.40
C GLU A 42 -2.78 -3.08 10.05
N PRO A 43 -2.18 -4.28 9.99
CA PRO A 43 -2.16 -5.14 8.82
C PRO A 43 -3.54 -5.35 8.23
N ARG A 44 -3.68 -5.07 6.94
CA ARG A 44 -4.91 -5.25 6.17
C ARG A 44 -4.64 -5.25 4.69
N ASP A 45 -5.59 -5.77 3.95
CA ASP A 45 -5.64 -5.66 2.50
C ASP A 45 -6.37 -4.39 2.08
N ILE A 46 -5.83 -3.73 1.06
CA ILE A 46 -6.34 -2.47 0.53
C ILE A 46 -6.65 -2.68 -0.94
N SER A 47 -7.92 -2.47 -1.29
CA SER A 47 -8.38 -2.55 -2.68
C SER A 47 -8.04 -1.27 -3.44
N ILE A 48 -7.65 -1.42 -4.71
CA ILE A 48 -7.22 -0.30 -5.54
C ILE A 48 -7.88 -0.40 -6.90
N GLU A 49 -8.55 0.65 -7.32
CA GLU A 49 -9.02 0.84 -8.68
C GLU A 49 -7.97 1.61 -9.48
N LEU A 50 -7.51 1.02 -10.58
CA LEU A 50 -6.46 1.59 -11.44
C LEU A 50 -7.08 2.32 -12.61
N CYS A 51 -6.84 3.63 -12.69
CA CYS A 51 -7.21 4.47 -13.83
C CYS A 51 -6.26 4.24 -15.03
N ARG A 52 -5.10 3.64 -14.79
CA ARG A 52 -4.12 3.21 -15.79
C ARG A 52 -3.27 2.05 -15.27
N GLN A 53 -2.69 1.28 -16.17
CA GLN A 53 -1.76 0.22 -15.81
C GLN A 53 -0.52 0.80 -15.10
N LEU A 54 -0.17 0.22 -13.94
CA LEU A 54 1.01 0.60 -13.17
C LEU A 54 1.89 -0.61 -12.93
N GLY A 55 3.21 -0.39 -12.93
CA GLY A 55 4.15 -1.40 -12.47
C GLY A 55 3.98 -1.69 -10.97
N PRO A 56 4.28 -2.93 -10.50
CA PRO A 56 4.10 -3.33 -9.10
C PRO A 56 4.76 -2.37 -8.10
N TYR A 57 5.96 -1.88 -8.40
CA TYR A 57 6.65 -0.95 -7.50
C TYR A 57 5.94 0.42 -7.42
N SER A 58 5.53 0.99 -8.55
CA SER A 58 4.81 2.27 -8.59
C SER A 58 3.47 2.20 -7.84
N LEU A 59 2.76 1.08 -7.99
CA LEU A 59 1.54 0.79 -7.22
C LEU A 59 1.83 0.84 -5.72
N LEU A 60 2.78 0.03 -5.24
CA LEU A 60 3.10 -0.07 -3.81
C LEU A 60 3.63 1.25 -3.24
N ALA A 61 4.49 1.95 -3.98
CA ALA A 61 5.03 3.24 -3.58
C ALA A 61 3.92 4.29 -3.44
N THR A 62 2.94 4.30 -4.35
CA THR A 62 1.79 5.21 -4.26
C THR A 62 0.96 4.92 -3.01
N CYS A 63 0.70 3.64 -2.73
CA CYS A 63 0.00 3.23 -1.51
C CYS A 63 0.76 3.60 -0.24
N ALA A 64 2.07 3.39 -0.23
CA ALA A 64 2.94 3.76 0.88
C ALA A 64 2.82 5.25 1.21
N VAL A 65 2.84 6.09 0.17
CA VAL A 65 2.71 7.54 0.33
C VAL A 65 1.35 7.91 0.93
N PHE A 66 0.25 7.34 0.42
CA PHE A 66 -1.10 7.62 0.94
C PHE A 66 -1.27 7.16 2.39
N LEU A 67 -0.83 5.95 2.71
CA LEU A 67 -0.89 5.41 4.07
C LEU A 67 -0.05 6.24 5.03
N LEU A 68 1.20 6.57 4.65
CA LEU A 68 2.07 7.40 5.48
C LEU A 68 1.49 8.81 5.68
N ALA A 69 0.86 9.38 4.66
CA ALA A 69 0.19 10.68 4.74
C ALA A 69 -1.10 10.66 5.58
N GLY A 70 -1.56 9.50 6.03
CA GLY A 70 -2.81 9.36 6.79
C GLY A 70 -4.06 9.51 5.93
N VAL A 71 -3.98 9.21 4.63
CA VAL A 71 -5.16 9.14 3.77
C VAL A 71 -5.96 7.91 4.18
N PRO A 72 -7.28 8.03 4.47
CA PRO A 72 -8.12 6.89 4.82
C PRO A 72 -8.12 5.84 3.71
N SER A 73 -7.99 4.56 4.10
CA SER A 73 -7.92 3.44 3.16
C SER A 73 -9.06 2.44 3.33
N ASP A 74 -10.09 2.79 4.11
CA ASP A 74 -11.19 1.89 4.46
C ASP A 74 -12.04 1.52 3.24
N ASP A 75 -12.22 2.46 2.31
CA ASP A 75 -12.89 2.23 1.02
C ASP A 75 -11.89 1.88 -0.11
N GLY A 76 -10.61 1.72 0.22
CA GLY A 76 -9.54 1.54 -0.75
C GLY A 76 -9.08 2.84 -1.41
N TYR A 77 -8.34 2.72 -2.51
CA TYR A 77 -7.82 3.85 -3.29
C TYR A 77 -8.24 3.79 -4.75
N ARG A 78 -8.21 4.96 -5.40
CA ARG A 78 -8.44 5.08 -6.84
C ARG A 78 -7.43 6.05 -7.45
N PHE A 79 -6.63 5.59 -8.40
CA PHE A 79 -5.61 6.40 -9.09
C PHE A 79 -5.10 5.80 -10.41
#